data_AF-A0A099ZKN4-F1
#
_entry.id   AF-A0A099ZKN4-F1
#
_cell.length_a   1.000
_cell.length_b   1.000
_cell.length_c   1.000
_cell.angle_alpha   90.00
_cell.angle_beta   90.00
_cell.angle_gamma   90.00
#
_symmetry.space_group_name_H-M   'P 1'
#
loop_
_entity.id
_entity.type
_entity.pdbx_description
1 polymer ?
#
loop_
_entity_poly.entity_id
_entity_poly.type
_entity_poly.pdbx_seq_one_letter_code
_entity_poly.pdbx_strand_id
1 'polypeptide(L)'
;FQMDITPESYLNLFPIDAIIYLTPDSENVLEDIDPKKVYILGGLVDESIHKRLTLQKARDESLQTARLPIREYMVKTINTKNYHSETLAINQVFDVLSTFYKTQSWPAALKAGVSSGKGYVLPN
;
A
#
# COMPACT_ATOMS: atom_id res chain seq x y z
N PHE A 1 -7.05 3.28 21.16
CA PHE A 1 -6.13 3.52 20.04
C PHE A 1 -5.66 4.95 20.18
N GLN A 2 -4.35 5.19 20.22
CA GLN A 2 -3.79 6.55 20.26
C GLN A 2 -3.39 6.90 18.84
N MET A 3 -3.85 8.04 18.35
CA MET A 3 -3.55 8.56 17.02
C MET A 3 -3.10 9.99 17.20
N ASP A 4 -1.88 10.28 16.76
CA ASP A 4 -1.35 11.64 16.77
C ASP A 4 -1.78 12.35 15.49
N ILE A 5 -2.25 13.60 15.63
CA ILE A 5 -2.68 14.45 14.53
C ILE A 5 -1.79 15.69 14.56
N THR A 6 -1.15 16.00 13.43
CA THR A 6 -0.24 17.13 13.32
C THR A 6 -0.38 17.82 11.96
N PRO A 7 -0.25 19.16 11.90
CA PRO A 7 -0.15 19.89 10.64
C PRO A 7 1.25 19.80 9.99
N GLU A 8 2.24 19.25 10.69
CA GLU A 8 3.61 19.14 10.20
C GLU A 8 3.73 18.08 9.09
N SER A 9 4.60 18.35 8.11
CA SER A 9 4.93 17.37 7.08
C SER A 9 5.68 16.18 7.69
N TYR A 10 5.40 14.97 7.21
CA TYR A 10 6.15 13.77 7.59
C TYR A 10 7.66 13.90 7.32
N LEU A 11 8.06 14.75 6.36
CA LEU A 11 9.47 15.06 6.05
C LEU A 11 10.18 15.81 7.18
N ASN A 12 9.44 16.52 8.02
CA ASN A 12 10.00 17.24 9.18
C ASN A 12 10.00 16.37 10.44
N LEU A 13 9.18 15.32 10.46
CA LEU A 13 8.97 14.46 11.62
C LEU A 13 9.89 13.24 11.62
N PHE A 14 10.26 12.75 10.44
CA PHE A 14 11.02 11.52 10.28
C PHE A 14 12.21 11.68 9.32
N PRO A 15 13.33 10.97 9.57
CA PRO A 15 14.45 10.93 8.62
C PRO A 15 14.03 10.39 7.25
N ILE A 16 14.44 11.05 6.18
CA ILE A 16 14.07 10.70 4.79
C ILE A 16 14.39 9.24 4.45
N ASP A 17 15.52 8.73 4.92
CA ASP A 17 15.98 7.36 4.70
C ASP A 17 15.19 6.30 5.49
N ALA A 18 14.44 6.71 6.52
CA ALA A 18 13.52 5.84 7.25
C ALA A 18 12.13 5.74 6.59
N ILE A 19 11.80 6.64 5.65
CA ILE A 19 10.47 6.77 5.07
C ILE A 19 10.31 5.88 3.83
N ILE A 20 9.23 5.10 3.80
CA ILE A 20 8.79 4.32 2.63
C ILE A 20 7.38 4.78 2.26
N TYR A 21 7.24 5.38 1.07
CA TYR A 21 5.93 5.79 0.55
C TYR A 21 5.25 4.62 -0.18
N LEU A 22 4.09 4.19 0.32
CA LEU A 22 3.33 3.11 -0.32
C LEU A 22 2.49 3.63 -1.48
N THR A 23 2.72 3.07 -2.67
CA THR A 23 1.97 3.41 -3.88
C THR A 23 1.88 2.20 -4.81
N PRO A 24 0.71 1.90 -5.40
CA PRO A 24 0.56 0.78 -6.34
C PRO A 24 1.40 0.97 -7.63
N ASP A 25 1.81 2.21 -7.92
CA ASP A 25 2.63 2.55 -9.09
C ASP A 25 4.13 2.30 -8.87
N SER A 26 4.57 1.90 -7.67
CA SER A 26 5.99 1.64 -7.40
C SER A 26 6.49 0.40 -8.15
N GLU A 27 7.73 0.47 -8.62
CA GLU A 27 8.43 -0.68 -9.21
C GLU A 27 8.93 -1.65 -8.13
N ASN A 28 9.18 -1.15 -6.90
CA ASN A 28 9.68 -1.96 -5.81
C ASN A 28 8.54 -2.69 -5.10
N VAL A 29 8.73 -3.96 -4.81
CA VAL A 29 7.79 -4.77 -4.05
C VAL A 29 8.11 -4.65 -2.56
N LEU A 30 7.09 -4.46 -1.72
CA LEU A 30 7.25 -4.56 -0.28
C LEU A 30 7.35 -6.04 0.09
N GLU A 31 8.57 -6.52 0.38
CA GLU A 31 8.83 -7.91 0.72
C GLU A 31 8.69 -8.19 2.23
N ASP A 32 8.98 -7.19 3.07
CA ASP A 32 8.93 -7.28 4.52
C ASP A 32 8.56 -5.93 5.17
N ILE A 33 8.07 -5.96 6.41
CA ILE A 33 7.76 -4.79 7.22
C ILE A 33 8.83 -4.61 8.30
N ASP A 34 9.75 -3.68 8.08
CA ASP A 34 10.78 -3.31 9.05
C ASP A 34 10.19 -2.37 10.12
N PRO A 35 10.16 -2.76 11.40
CA PRO A 35 9.65 -1.92 12.49
C PRO A 35 10.46 -0.64 12.73
N LYS A 36 11.63 -0.47 12.09
CA LYS A 36 12.44 0.76 12.13
C LYS A 36 12.08 1.73 11.00
N LYS A 37 11.23 1.34 10.06
CA LYS A 37 10.80 2.17 8.93
C LYS A 37 9.45 2.84 9.20
N VAL A 38 9.22 3.94 8.52
CA VAL A 38 7.98 4.72 8.56
C VAL A 38 7.26 4.54 7.23
N TYR A 39 6.09 3.88 7.26
CA TYR A 39 5.30 3.59 6.07
C TYR A 39 4.22 4.65 5.86
N ILE A 40 4.31 5.39 4.76
CA ILE A 40 3.35 6.45 4.43
C ILE A 40 2.21 5.87 3.58
N LEU A 41 0.99 6.00 4.08
CA LEU A 41 -0.24 5.71 3.34
C LEU A 41 -0.78 7.01 2.74
N GLY A 42 -0.82 7.09 1.42
CA GLY A 42 -1.36 8.27 0.73
C GLY A 42 -2.86 8.46 1.03
N GLY A 43 -3.19 9.54 1.73
CA GLY A 43 -4.56 9.94 2.06
C GLY A 43 -5.36 10.55 0.91
N LEU A 44 -5.17 10.09 -0.32
CA LEU A 44 -5.90 10.62 -1.48
C LEU A 44 -7.31 10.03 -1.52
N VAL A 45 -8.28 10.82 -1.06
CA VAL A 45 -9.71 10.55 -1.23
C VAL A 45 -10.17 11.38 -2.41
N ASP A 46 -9.90 10.91 -3.62
CA ASP A 46 -10.56 11.48 -4.79
C ASP A 46 -10.85 10.38 -5.82
N GLU A 47 -12.05 10.43 -6.39
CA GLU A 47 -12.58 9.51 -7.41
C GLU A 47 -11.83 9.61 -8.75
N SER A 48 -10.82 10.48 -8.82
CA SER A 48 -9.91 10.66 -9.92
C SER A 48 -8.59 9.93 -9.63
N ILE A 49 -8.46 8.71 -10.17
CA ILE A 49 -7.17 8.01 -10.22
C ILE A 49 -6.23 8.83 -11.11
N HIS A 50 -5.56 9.82 -10.53
CA HIS A 50 -4.43 10.51 -11.12
C HIS A 50 -3.22 9.57 -11.01
N LYS A 51 -3.18 8.58 -11.91
CA LYS A 51 -2.06 7.64 -12.04
C LYS A 51 -0.75 8.45 -11.99
N ARG A 52 0.21 8.01 -11.17
CA ARG A 52 1.55 8.61 -11.00
C ARG A 52 1.68 9.87 -10.12
N LEU A 53 0.63 10.48 -9.56
CA LEU A 53 0.79 11.69 -8.74
C LEU A 53 1.59 11.42 -7.45
N THR A 54 1.27 10.34 -6.73
CA THR A 54 2.00 9.95 -5.51
C THR A 54 3.41 9.46 -5.81
N LEU A 55 3.59 8.76 -6.92
CA LEU A 55 4.91 8.30 -7.36
C LEU A 55 5.81 9.49 -7.77
N GLN A 56 5.27 10.48 -8.48
CA GLN A 56 6.01 11.70 -8.82
C GLN A 56 6.38 12.47 -7.56
N LYS A 57 5.42 12.70 -6.65
CA LYS A 57 5.69 13.35 -5.37
C LYS A 57 6.81 12.67 -4.58
N ALA A 58 6.74 11.34 -4.43
CA ALA A 58 7.78 10.60 -3.72
C ALA A 58 9.14 10.67 -4.44
N ARG A 59 9.16 10.67 -5.78
CA ARG A 59 10.40 10.84 -6.55
C ARG A 59 10.98 12.24 -6.40
N ASP A 60 10.16 13.27 -6.44
CA ASP A 60 10.57 14.67 -6.26
C ASP A 60 11.11 14.90 -4.84
N GLU A 61 10.53 14.21 -3.84
CA GLU A 61 10.98 14.20 -2.45
C GLU A 61 12.12 13.20 -2.17
N SER A 62 12.62 12.50 -3.21
CA SER A 62 13.68 11.47 -3.11
C SER A 62 13.40 10.36 -2.08
N LEU A 63 12.13 10.00 -1.91
CA LEU A 63 11.70 8.97 -0.98
C LEU A 63 11.81 7.56 -1.58
N GLN A 64 12.08 6.59 -0.71
CA GLN A 64 11.89 5.19 -1.07
C GLN A 64 10.39 4.95 -1.31
N THR A 65 10.07 4.16 -2.33
CA THR A 65 8.68 3.76 -2.62
C THR A 65 8.58 2.25 -2.66
N ALA A 66 7.42 1.71 -2.29
CA ALA A 66 7.10 0.31 -2.47
C ALA A 66 5.61 0.11 -2.76
N ARG A 67 5.27 -0.99 -3.45
CA ARG A 67 3.89 -1.45 -3.63
C ARG A 67 3.66 -2.74 -2.84
N LEU A 68 2.40 -2.98 -2.47
CA LEU A 68 2.02 -4.28 -1.91
C LEU A 68 2.24 -5.41 -2.94
N PRO A 69 2.56 -6.63 -2.50
CA PRO A 69 2.92 -7.72 -3.39
C PRO A 69 1.69 -8.42 -4.00
N ILE A 70 0.69 -7.65 -4.47
CA ILE A 70 -0.56 -8.20 -5.04
C ILE A 70 -0.24 -9.02 -6.30
N ARG A 71 0.67 -8.55 -7.14
CA ARG A 71 1.01 -9.21 -8.43
C ARG A 71 1.77 -10.51 -8.22
N GLU A 72 2.50 -10.61 -7.11
CA GLU A 72 3.36 -11.74 -6.76
C GLU A 72 2.55 -12.88 -6.16
N TYR A 73 1.51 -12.56 -5.38
CA TYR A 73 0.74 -13.55 -4.62
C TYR A 73 -0.68 -13.76 -5.12
N MET A 74 -1.24 -12.89 -5.98
CA MET A 74 -2.62 -12.99 -6.43
C MET A 74 -2.74 -13.07 -7.94
N VAL A 75 -3.74 -13.82 -8.40
CA VAL A 75 -4.09 -13.96 -9.82
C VAL A 75 -5.34 -13.17 -10.16
N LYS A 76 -5.41 -12.70 -11.40
CA LYS A 76 -6.60 -12.02 -11.92
C LYS A 76 -7.74 -13.04 -12.05
N THR A 77 -8.89 -12.73 -11.48
CA THR A 77 -10.11 -13.52 -11.65
C THR A 77 -11.13 -12.80 -12.51
N ILE A 78 -11.85 -13.55 -13.34
CA ILE A 78 -13.00 -13.01 -14.07
C ILE A 78 -14.02 -12.54 -13.03
N ASN A 79 -14.40 -11.25 -13.09
CA ASN A 79 -15.48 -10.70 -12.30
C ASN A 79 -16.52 -10.04 -13.20
N THR A 80 -17.71 -9.81 -12.67
CA THR A 80 -18.86 -9.26 -13.39
C THR A 80 -18.62 -7.88 -14.03
N LYS A 81 -17.56 -7.18 -13.62
CA LYS A 81 -17.21 -5.84 -14.09
C LYS A 81 -15.97 -5.80 -15.01
N ASN A 82 -15.34 -6.95 -15.28
CA ASN A 82 -14.03 -7.05 -15.94
C ASN A 82 -13.00 -6.04 -15.39
N TYR A 83 -13.02 -5.82 -14.07
CA TYR A 83 -12.28 -4.76 -13.39
C TYR A 83 -11.19 -5.36 -12.50
N HIS A 84 -9.94 -4.98 -12.73
CA HIS A 84 -8.80 -5.39 -11.93
C HIS A 84 -8.10 -4.15 -11.39
N SER A 85 -8.03 -4.02 -10.07
CA SER A 85 -7.39 -2.87 -9.43
C SER A 85 -6.53 -3.27 -8.26
N GLU A 86 -5.27 -2.83 -8.31
CA GLU A 86 -4.28 -2.97 -7.24
C GLU A 86 -4.34 -1.79 -6.27
N THR A 87 -5.12 -0.76 -6.61
CA THR A 87 -5.34 0.39 -5.73
C THR A 87 -6.34 -0.01 -4.64
N LEU A 88 -5.87 -0.01 -3.40
CA LEU A 88 -6.66 -0.32 -2.21
C LEU A 88 -7.03 0.96 -1.46
N ALA A 89 -8.14 0.93 -0.74
CA ALA A 89 -8.49 1.99 0.20
C ALA A 89 -7.52 2.00 1.39
N ILE A 90 -7.41 3.13 2.09
CA ILE A 90 -6.45 3.29 3.21
C ILE A 90 -6.65 2.22 4.28
N ASN A 91 -7.90 1.94 4.66
CA ASN A 91 -8.23 0.90 5.64
C ASN A 91 -7.79 -0.49 5.15
N GLN A 92 -7.96 -0.78 3.86
CA GLN A 92 -7.54 -2.06 3.28
C GLN A 92 -6.02 -2.21 3.34
N VAL A 93 -5.26 -1.16 2.99
CA VAL A 93 -3.79 -1.20 3.10
C VAL A 93 -3.37 -1.39 4.56
N PHE A 94 -4.01 -0.68 5.49
CA PHE A 94 -3.75 -0.85 6.91
C PHE A 94 -4.01 -2.28 7.40
N ASP A 95 -5.12 -2.89 6.97
CA ASP A 95 -5.46 -4.28 7.30
C ASP A 95 -4.42 -5.27 6.75
N VAL A 96 -3.93 -5.06 5.52
CA VAL A 96 -2.81 -5.84 4.95
C VAL A 96 -1.58 -5.72 5.84
N LEU A 97 -1.11 -4.50 6.12
CA LEU A 97 0.12 -4.29 6.88
C LEU A 97 0.01 -4.84 8.31
N SER A 98 -1.10 -4.59 9.00
CA SER A 98 -1.37 -5.09 10.36
C SER A 98 -1.43 -6.61 10.41
N THR A 99 -2.04 -7.24 9.41
CA THR A 99 -2.11 -8.71 9.32
C THR A 99 -0.75 -9.30 8.99
N PHE A 100 0.01 -8.71 8.07
CA PHE A 100 1.37 -9.15 7.77
C PHE A 100 2.25 -9.05 9.02
N TYR A 101 2.22 -7.92 9.73
CA TYR A 101 3.01 -7.74 10.96
C TYR A 101 2.76 -8.86 11.98
N LYS A 102 1.52 -9.32 12.13
CA LYS A 102 1.14 -10.40 13.06
C LYS A 102 1.46 -11.80 12.57
N THR A 103 1.35 -12.04 11.25
CA THR A 103 1.36 -13.40 10.68
C THR A 103 2.60 -13.73 9.87
N GLN A 104 3.37 -12.70 9.49
CA GLN A 104 4.52 -12.78 8.57
C GLN A 104 4.16 -13.51 7.27
N SER A 105 2.90 -13.40 6.83
CA SER A 105 2.33 -14.13 5.70
C SER A 105 1.61 -13.19 4.74
N TRP A 106 2.21 -12.98 3.57
CA TRP A 106 1.58 -12.19 2.50
C TRP A 106 0.25 -12.77 2.04
N PRO A 107 0.06 -14.09 1.86
CA PRO A 107 -1.25 -14.65 1.56
C PRO A 107 -2.31 -14.28 2.62
N ALA A 108 -2.00 -14.42 3.91
CA ALA A 108 -2.94 -14.06 4.97
C ALA A 108 -3.24 -12.55 4.97
N ALA A 109 -2.21 -11.73 4.78
CA ALA A 109 -2.31 -10.28 4.75
C ALA A 109 -3.15 -9.77 3.58
N LEU A 110 -2.87 -10.26 2.37
CA LEU A 110 -3.61 -9.88 1.16
C LEU A 110 -5.06 -10.36 1.21
N LYS A 111 -5.32 -11.54 1.80
CA LYS A 111 -6.70 -12.01 2.03
C LYS A 111 -7.48 -11.08 2.97
N ALA A 112 -6.82 -10.45 3.93
CA ALA A 112 -7.46 -9.53 4.87
C ALA A 112 -7.85 -8.19 4.21
N GLY A 113 -6.98 -7.62 3.36
CA GLY A 113 -7.22 -6.29 2.77
C GLY A 113 -7.76 -6.27 1.34
N VAL A 114 -7.46 -7.27 0.51
CA VAL A 114 -7.89 -7.29 -0.90
C VAL A 114 -9.28 -7.91 -1.01
N SER A 115 -10.29 -7.06 -1.25
CA SER A 115 -11.67 -7.51 -1.41
C SER A 115 -11.92 -8.16 -2.77
N SER A 116 -12.89 -9.08 -2.84
CA SER A 116 -13.26 -9.82 -4.07
C SER A 116 -13.65 -8.90 -5.24
N GLY A 117 -14.17 -7.71 -4.95
CA GLY A 117 -14.50 -6.69 -5.96
C GLY A 117 -13.30 -6.08 -6.70
N LYS A 118 -12.06 -6.36 -6.27
CA LYS A 118 -10.83 -5.88 -6.91
C LYS A 118 -10.37 -6.74 -8.08
N GLY A 119 -10.97 -7.91 -8.30
CA GLY A 119 -10.61 -8.80 -9.40
C GLY A 119 -9.29 -9.55 -9.22
N TYR A 120 -8.78 -9.62 -7.99
CA TYR A 120 -7.60 -10.41 -7.61
C TYR A 120 -7.99 -11.42 -6.53
N VAL A 121 -7.53 -12.66 -6.67
CA VAL A 121 -7.71 -13.75 -5.70
C VAL A 121 -6.39 -14.47 -5.47
N LEU A 122 -6.21 -15.05 -4.29
CA LEU A 122 -5.08 -15.94 -4.06
C LEU A 122 -5.23 -17.19 -4.95
N PRO A 123 -4.14 -17.71 -5.53
CA PRO A 123 -4.16 -19.02 -6.18
C PRO A 123 -4.51 -20.11 -5.17
N ASN A 124 -5.11 -21.20 -5.66
CA ASN A 124 -5.45 -22.38 -4.85
C ASN A 124 -4.21 -23.10 -4.32
#